data_AF-A0A2B4S1N1-F1
#
_entry.id   AF-A0A2B4S1N1-F1
#
_cell.length_a   1.000
_cell.length_b   1.000
_cell.length_c   1.000
_cell.angle_alpha   90.00
_cell.angle_beta   90.00
_cell.angle_gamma   90.00
#
_symmetry.space_group_name_H-M   'P 1'
#
loop_
_entity.id
_entity.type
_entity.pdbx_description
1 polymer ?
#
loop_
_entity_poly.entity_id
_entity_poly.type
_entity_poly.pdbx_seq_one_letter_code
_entity_poly.pdbx_strand_id
1 'polypeptide(L)'
;MSRQNASEGFRQKVKQFFGVRKGHAIPSSVYEGPKADDQVFHQELLQDIGKNSPLSNRMKYLRDLCDFLINKRVEDHAIEAAWDAVKDLLNPSNPMEARHLTLQFLTVMISGQFGRIGILRAHFFSVVVNHKIPEDITPRLELLQALSDNGKDISYFEERTGPFLLSWMPEVMQNGRMNVFMPLLINVIHYNSSFLDEDIVSGIVRETCHLSRTTKEEGEVELCLCLLDAVVRYSCLPSNTLFEFIATACRAVNIEKFCQRSWKIMRNLLGTHLGHSGVYTMCNVLEDSDNRSDAMLLRGSVFFIGMCLWGSQRVPNLKYSSSTVLPSMLQALSCHLSLVALEVTLSLQRLVKKYGQELHVVAWDAVLDIIEAVQQEIKEISPSENTLIENLHILLFSIEDLYESGKFNGPEERFFGLVEKSPGSLPDRSLQILISYKAQSVHPAHVGWLVNLHNLMEKYFRYPDYCLQFLSLMQMRQLY
;
A
#
# COMPACT_ATOMS: atom_id res chain seq x y z
N MET A 1 -4.81 -37.59 50.58
CA MET A 1 -4.15 -38.42 49.54
C MET A 1 -4.76 -38.09 48.18
N SER A 2 -4.11 -37.28 47.32
CA SER A 2 -4.61 -36.99 45.95
C SER A 2 -3.71 -36.04 45.11
N ARG A 3 -2.41 -36.32 44.91
CA ARG A 3 -1.54 -35.52 44.00
C ARG A 3 -0.44 -36.33 43.28
N GLN A 4 -0.79 -37.41 42.58
CA GLN A 4 0.21 -38.15 41.75
C GLN A 4 -0.24 -38.44 40.29
N ASN A 5 -1.53 -38.65 40.00
CA ASN A 5 -1.94 -39.20 38.69
C ASN A 5 -2.03 -38.20 37.52
N ALA A 6 -1.68 -36.92 37.71
CA ALA A 6 -1.79 -35.90 36.65
C ALA A 6 -0.50 -35.71 35.80
N SER A 7 0.68 -36.08 36.32
CA SER A 7 1.96 -35.79 35.64
C SER A 7 2.33 -36.84 34.56
N GLU A 8 1.82 -38.06 34.68
CA GLU A 8 2.13 -39.16 33.75
C GLU A 8 1.48 -38.97 32.38
N GLY A 9 0.22 -38.54 32.34
CA GLY A 9 -0.51 -38.31 31.09
C GLY A 9 0.10 -37.21 30.21
N PHE A 10 0.73 -36.19 30.81
CA PHE A 10 1.45 -35.15 30.07
C PHE A 10 2.77 -35.67 29.50
N ARG A 11 3.55 -36.42 30.31
CA ARG A 11 4.81 -37.05 29.86
C ARG A 11 4.62 -38.11 28.77
N GLN A 12 3.51 -38.83 28.75
CA GLN A 12 3.21 -39.77 27.67
C GLN A 12 2.85 -39.07 26.34
N LYS A 13 2.02 -38.01 26.38
CA LYS A 13 1.65 -37.27 25.15
C LYS A 13 2.83 -36.56 24.50
N VAL A 14 3.76 -35.99 25.28
CA VAL A 14 4.99 -35.38 24.74
C VAL A 14 5.91 -36.42 24.09
N LYS A 15 5.97 -37.66 24.60
CA LYS A 15 6.72 -38.77 23.98
C LYS A 15 6.09 -39.34 22.71
N GLN A 16 4.80 -39.13 22.46
CA GLN A 16 4.16 -39.49 21.18
C GLN A 16 4.34 -38.40 20.12
N PHE A 17 4.45 -37.13 20.49
CA PHE A 17 4.77 -36.04 19.56
C PHE A 17 6.26 -35.95 19.21
N PHE A 18 7.16 -36.15 20.18
CA PHE A 18 8.59 -36.28 19.93
C PHE A 18 8.99 -37.75 19.78
N GLY A 19 8.81 -38.28 18.57
CA GLY A 19 9.12 -39.66 18.20
C GLY A 19 10.61 -40.01 18.24
N VAL A 20 11.19 -40.12 19.44
CA VAL A 20 12.53 -40.67 19.64
C VAL A 20 12.51 -42.17 19.34
N ARG A 21 12.76 -42.54 18.08
CA ARG A 21 13.17 -43.92 17.75
C ARG A 21 14.57 -44.16 18.33
N LYS A 22 14.71 -45.28 19.05
CA LYS A 22 16.00 -45.71 19.61
C LYS A 22 17.00 -45.98 18.49
N GLY A 23 18.28 -45.70 18.81
CA GLY A 23 19.49 -45.94 18.03
C GLY A 23 19.36 -46.70 16.72
N HIS A 24 19.67 -46.02 15.63
CA HIS A 24 20.47 -46.63 14.57
C HIS A 24 21.90 -46.13 14.75
N ALA A 25 22.88 -46.96 14.41
CA ALA A 25 24.27 -46.54 14.40
C ALA A 25 24.44 -45.31 13.50
N ILE A 26 25.45 -44.49 13.78
CA ILE A 26 25.91 -43.47 12.83
C ILE A 26 26.17 -44.20 11.51
N PRO A 27 25.45 -43.88 10.42
CA PRO A 27 25.93 -44.26 9.12
C PRO A 27 27.19 -43.43 8.91
N SER A 28 28.34 -44.11 8.91
CA SER A 28 29.44 -43.70 8.04
C SER A 28 28.84 -43.33 6.68
N SER A 29 29.41 -42.36 5.97
CA SER A 29 28.96 -41.97 4.63
C SER A 29 29.07 -43.14 3.65
N VAL A 30 28.08 -44.04 3.67
CA VAL A 30 27.92 -45.13 2.73
C VAL A 30 27.35 -44.48 1.49
N TYR A 31 28.20 -44.41 0.47
CA TYR A 31 27.82 -44.12 -0.90
C TYR A 31 26.77 -45.16 -1.33
N GLU A 32 25.49 -44.83 -1.20
CA GLU A 32 24.43 -45.57 -1.88
C GLU A 32 24.63 -45.30 -3.38
N GLY A 33 25.28 -46.24 -4.07
CA GLY A 33 25.51 -46.13 -5.51
C GLY A 33 24.21 -45.86 -6.29
N PRO A 34 24.31 -45.33 -7.52
CA PRO A 34 23.18 -44.79 -8.27
C PRO A 34 21.99 -45.74 -8.28
N LYS A 35 20.81 -45.23 -7.91
CA LYS A 35 19.57 -46.02 -7.95
C LYS A 35 19.19 -46.21 -9.42
N ALA A 36 18.45 -47.27 -9.73
CA ALA A 36 18.25 -47.73 -11.11
C ALA A 36 17.58 -46.71 -12.08
N ASP A 37 17.10 -45.57 -11.58
CA ASP A 37 16.51 -44.46 -12.34
C ASP A 37 17.37 -43.17 -12.36
N ASP A 38 18.53 -43.14 -11.69
CA ASP A 38 19.44 -41.97 -11.68
C ASP A 38 20.37 -42.03 -12.92
N GLN A 39 20.45 -40.95 -13.70
CA GLN A 39 21.31 -40.88 -14.89
C GLN A 39 22.78 -40.69 -14.52
N VAL A 40 23.63 -41.50 -15.15
CA VAL A 40 25.09 -41.37 -15.09
C VAL A 40 25.59 -40.38 -16.16
N PHE A 41 26.44 -39.42 -15.76
CA PHE A 41 27.17 -38.54 -16.68
C PHE A 41 28.44 -39.26 -17.13
N HIS A 42 28.30 -40.16 -18.11
CA HIS A 42 29.42 -40.95 -18.63
C HIS A 42 30.58 -40.05 -19.10
N GLN A 43 31.81 -40.53 -18.91
CA GLN A 43 33.03 -39.77 -19.19
C GLN A 43 33.13 -39.30 -20.66
N GLU A 44 32.52 -40.02 -21.59
CA GLU A 44 32.40 -39.65 -23.01
C GLU A 44 31.54 -38.40 -23.21
N LEU A 45 30.36 -38.33 -22.56
CA LEU A 45 29.48 -37.16 -22.58
C LEU A 45 30.17 -35.91 -22.01
N LEU A 46 30.94 -36.07 -20.92
CA LEU A 46 31.72 -34.99 -20.32
C LEU A 46 32.88 -34.51 -21.22
N GLN A 47 33.42 -35.37 -22.08
CA GLN A 47 34.40 -34.98 -23.12
C GLN A 47 33.71 -34.24 -24.27
N ASP A 48 32.53 -34.70 -24.71
CA ASP A 48 31.74 -34.10 -25.80
C ASP A 48 31.26 -32.67 -25.48
N ILE A 49 30.88 -32.39 -24.23
CA ILE A 49 30.56 -31.02 -23.75
C ILE A 49 31.79 -30.25 -23.23
N GLY A 50 32.94 -30.91 -23.12
CA GLY A 50 34.17 -30.38 -22.52
C GLY A 50 34.99 -29.49 -23.46
N LYS A 51 35.98 -28.78 -22.89
CA LYS A 51 36.79 -27.76 -23.56
C LYS A 51 37.58 -28.22 -24.79
N ASN A 52 37.82 -29.52 -24.89
CA ASN A 52 38.57 -30.12 -26.01
C ASN A 52 37.70 -30.31 -27.26
N SER A 53 36.37 -30.21 -27.12
CA SER A 53 35.41 -30.41 -28.20
C SER A 53 35.07 -29.09 -28.92
N PRO A 54 34.84 -29.10 -30.25
CA PRO A 54 34.45 -27.90 -30.99
C PRO A 54 33.18 -27.25 -30.42
N LEU A 55 33.14 -25.91 -30.38
CA LEU A 55 32.02 -25.15 -29.80
C LEU A 55 30.66 -25.55 -30.40
N SER A 56 30.58 -25.77 -31.71
CA SER A 56 29.38 -26.25 -32.40
C SER A 56 28.86 -27.58 -31.85
N ASN A 57 29.76 -28.50 -31.52
CA ASN A 57 29.43 -29.82 -31.00
C ASN A 57 28.98 -29.70 -29.54
N ARG A 58 29.74 -28.97 -28.71
CA ARG A 58 29.37 -28.67 -27.33
C ARG A 58 27.96 -28.07 -27.24
N MET A 59 27.66 -27.08 -28.09
CA MET A 59 26.32 -26.48 -28.16
C MET A 59 25.24 -27.43 -28.66
N LYS A 60 25.54 -28.39 -29.54
CA LYS A 60 24.57 -29.42 -29.94
C LYS A 60 24.23 -30.30 -28.72
N TYR A 61 25.24 -30.92 -28.11
CA TYR A 61 25.05 -31.80 -26.96
C TYR A 61 24.40 -31.12 -25.76
N LEU A 62 24.69 -29.84 -25.52
CA LEU A 62 24.02 -29.06 -24.47
C LEU A 62 22.52 -28.88 -24.71
N ARG A 63 22.06 -28.69 -25.97
CA ARG A 63 20.62 -28.66 -26.28
C ARG A 63 19.98 -30.04 -26.04
N ASP A 64 20.62 -31.09 -26.55
CA ASP A 64 20.16 -32.47 -26.37
C ASP A 64 20.06 -32.85 -24.86
N LEU A 65 20.96 -32.34 -24.01
CA LEU A 65 20.92 -32.50 -22.55
C LEU A 65 19.83 -31.67 -21.87
N CYS A 66 19.57 -30.43 -22.31
CA CYS A 66 18.48 -29.61 -21.77
C CYS A 66 17.14 -30.33 -21.91
N ASP A 67 16.83 -30.89 -23.08
CA ASP A 67 15.58 -31.61 -23.31
C ASP A 67 15.47 -32.89 -22.45
N PHE A 68 16.61 -33.54 -22.19
CA PHE A 68 16.68 -34.79 -21.44
C PHE A 68 16.56 -34.63 -19.91
N LEU A 69 17.13 -33.56 -19.34
CA LEU A 69 17.25 -33.37 -17.89
C LEU A 69 15.96 -32.93 -17.19
N ILE A 70 14.96 -32.42 -17.92
CA ILE A 70 13.71 -31.83 -17.37
C ILE A 70 12.97 -32.80 -16.43
N ASN A 71 13.05 -34.12 -16.66
CA ASN A 71 12.32 -35.13 -15.90
C ASN A 71 13.20 -36.24 -15.29
N LYS A 72 14.53 -36.04 -15.24
CA LYS A 72 15.47 -37.09 -14.85
C LYS A 72 16.36 -36.67 -13.69
N ARG A 73 16.66 -37.63 -12.82
CA ARG A 73 17.66 -37.47 -11.76
C ARG A 73 19.04 -37.74 -12.33
N VAL A 74 20.04 -37.15 -11.69
CA VAL A 74 21.45 -37.40 -12.00
C VAL A 74 22.12 -38.02 -10.77
N GLU A 75 23.20 -38.76 -11.00
CA GLU A 75 24.05 -39.30 -9.94
C GLU A 75 24.73 -38.20 -9.10
N ASP A 76 25.20 -38.57 -7.91
CA ASP A 76 25.99 -37.68 -7.06
C ASP A 76 27.27 -37.22 -7.80
N HIS A 77 27.70 -35.97 -7.56
CA HIS A 77 28.83 -35.30 -8.24
C HIS A 77 28.70 -35.01 -9.74
N ALA A 78 27.63 -35.45 -10.41
CA ALA A 78 27.39 -35.13 -11.82
C ALA A 78 27.22 -33.63 -12.09
N ILE A 79 26.63 -32.89 -11.13
CA ILE A 79 26.40 -31.44 -11.24
C ILE A 79 27.73 -30.69 -11.26
N GLU A 80 28.66 -31.05 -10.38
CA GLU A 80 30.01 -30.49 -10.31
C GLU A 80 30.82 -30.82 -11.57
N ALA A 81 30.78 -32.07 -12.02
CA ALA A 81 31.48 -32.51 -13.22
C ALA A 81 30.96 -31.82 -14.50
N ALA A 82 29.63 -31.72 -14.65
CA ALA A 82 29.01 -31.00 -15.75
C ALA A 82 29.35 -29.51 -15.72
N TRP A 83 29.28 -28.87 -14.54
CA TRP A 83 29.70 -27.47 -14.39
C TRP A 83 31.16 -27.25 -14.78
N ASP A 84 32.07 -28.10 -14.30
CA ASP A 84 33.50 -27.97 -14.61
C ASP A 84 33.82 -28.13 -16.11
N ALA A 85 33.03 -28.94 -16.82
CA ALA A 85 33.13 -29.13 -18.26
C ALA A 85 32.60 -27.94 -19.09
N VAL A 86 31.65 -27.14 -18.57
CA VAL A 86 30.95 -26.09 -19.34
C VAL A 86 31.21 -24.66 -18.88
N LYS A 87 31.77 -24.44 -17.68
CA LYS A 87 31.94 -23.10 -17.08
C LYS A 87 32.72 -22.08 -17.91
N ASP A 88 33.58 -22.53 -18.83
CA ASP A 88 34.30 -21.65 -19.76
C ASP A 88 33.40 -21.04 -20.84
N LEU A 89 32.25 -21.66 -21.15
CA LEU A 89 31.30 -21.16 -22.15
C LEU A 89 30.64 -19.84 -21.73
N LEU A 90 30.59 -19.54 -20.43
CA LEU A 90 30.08 -18.25 -19.91
C LEU A 90 31.05 -17.06 -20.10
N ASN A 91 32.27 -17.28 -20.59
CA ASN A 91 33.23 -16.20 -20.83
C ASN A 91 32.66 -15.17 -21.86
N PRO A 92 32.76 -13.85 -21.59
CA PRO A 92 32.36 -12.81 -22.55
C PRO A 92 32.93 -12.95 -23.97
N SER A 93 34.06 -13.64 -24.16
CA SER A 93 34.62 -13.93 -25.49
C SER A 93 33.78 -14.86 -26.36
N ASN A 94 32.86 -15.63 -25.76
CA ASN A 94 31.99 -16.57 -26.47
C ASN A 94 30.73 -15.87 -27.02
N PRO A 95 30.15 -16.38 -28.13
CA PRO A 95 28.91 -15.85 -28.67
C PRO A 95 27.76 -15.97 -27.67
N MET A 96 26.87 -14.98 -27.68
CA MET A 96 25.68 -14.91 -26.82
C MET A 96 24.89 -16.22 -26.77
N GLU A 97 24.68 -16.86 -27.92
CA GLU A 97 23.95 -18.14 -28.00
C GLU A 97 24.59 -19.24 -27.13
N ALA A 98 25.92 -19.33 -27.09
CA ALA A 98 26.63 -20.31 -26.26
C ALA A 98 26.49 -19.98 -24.76
N ARG A 99 26.56 -18.69 -24.39
CA ARG A 99 26.38 -18.25 -23.00
C ARG A 99 24.95 -18.50 -22.53
N HIS A 100 23.96 -18.11 -23.33
CA HIS A 100 22.53 -18.31 -23.05
C HIS A 100 22.18 -19.79 -22.91
N LEU A 101 22.64 -20.63 -23.84
CA LEU A 101 22.42 -22.08 -23.75
C LEU A 101 23.09 -22.70 -22.52
N THR A 102 24.28 -22.21 -22.14
CA THR A 102 24.96 -22.67 -20.92
C THR A 102 24.18 -22.28 -19.66
N LEU A 103 23.69 -21.04 -19.58
CA LEU A 103 22.82 -20.60 -18.48
C LEU A 103 21.51 -21.42 -18.44
N GLN A 104 20.86 -21.65 -19.58
CA GLN A 104 19.68 -22.50 -19.69
C GLN A 104 19.95 -23.94 -19.21
N PHE A 105 21.07 -24.54 -19.60
CA PHE A 105 21.50 -25.85 -19.13
C PHE A 105 21.64 -25.90 -17.61
N LEU A 106 22.27 -24.88 -17.00
CA LEU A 106 22.34 -24.75 -15.54
C LEU A 106 20.94 -24.64 -14.93
N THR A 107 20.07 -23.78 -15.47
CA THR A 107 18.68 -23.59 -15.00
C THR A 107 17.90 -24.90 -15.00
N VAL A 108 17.96 -25.69 -16.08
CA VAL A 108 17.28 -26.99 -16.17
C VAL A 108 17.87 -28.00 -15.18
N MET A 109 19.20 -28.12 -15.13
CA MET A 109 19.91 -29.02 -14.21
C MET A 109 19.57 -28.72 -12.75
N ILE A 110 19.60 -27.44 -12.35
CA ILE A 110 19.27 -26.99 -11.00
C ILE A 110 17.79 -27.25 -10.67
N SER A 111 16.88 -26.96 -11.61
CA SER A 111 15.44 -27.20 -11.43
C SER A 111 15.13 -28.68 -11.21
N GLY A 112 15.73 -29.57 -12.01
CA GLY A 112 15.54 -31.02 -11.87
C GLY A 112 16.12 -31.61 -10.57
N GLN A 113 17.17 -31.00 -10.01
CA GLN A 113 17.88 -31.51 -8.82
C GLN A 113 17.74 -30.63 -7.56
N PHE A 114 16.77 -29.70 -7.51
CA PHE A 114 16.68 -28.66 -6.48
C PHE A 114 16.74 -29.20 -5.03
N GLY A 115 16.12 -30.36 -4.77
CA GLY A 115 16.13 -30.99 -3.45
C GLY A 115 17.42 -31.72 -3.05
N ARG A 116 18.42 -31.80 -3.94
CA ARG A 116 19.70 -32.53 -3.72
C ARG A 116 20.95 -31.67 -3.88
N ILE A 117 20.89 -30.60 -4.67
CA ILE A 117 22.04 -29.75 -5.02
C ILE A 117 22.75 -29.10 -3.82
N GLY A 118 22.06 -28.92 -2.68
CA GLY A 118 22.67 -28.50 -1.41
C GLY A 118 23.52 -27.22 -1.52
N ILE A 119 24.70 -27.25 -0.91
CA ILE A 119 25.65 -26.12 -0.82
C ILE A 119 26.10 -25.58 -2.18
N LEU A 120 26.00 -26.36 -3.27
CA LEU A 120 26.32 -25.89 -4.61
C LEU A 120 25.41 -24.73 -5.06
N ARG A 121 24.23 -24.55 -4.46
CA ARG A 121 23.39 -23.36 -4.67
C ARG A 121 24.12 -22.06 -4.36
N ALA A 122 24.95 -22.02 -3.31
CA ALA A 122 25.77 -20.84 -2.97
C ALA A 122 26.85 -20.55 -4.05
N HIS A 123 27.40 -21.62 -4.64
CA HIS A 123 28.37 -21.53 -5.73
C HIS A 123 27.71 -21.03 -7.01
N PHE A 124 26.60 -21.61 -7.43
CA PHE A 124 25.85 -21.15 -8.62
C PHE A 124 25.21 -19.76 -8.43
N PHE A 125 24.79 -19.39 -7.21
CA PHE A 125 24.43 -18.01 -6.91
C PHE A 125 25.61 -17.05 -7.10
N SER A 126 26.84 -17.49 -6.80
CA SER A 126 28.04 -16.71 -7.10
C SER A 126 28.32 -16.59 -8.61
N VAL A 127 27.90 -17.57 -9.43
CA VAL A 127 27.88 -17.43 -10.90
C VAL A 127 26.88 -16.33 -11.30
N VAL A 128 25.65 -16.35 -10.77
CA VAL A 128 24.65 -15.28 -11.02
C VAL A 128 25.18 -13.89 -10.64
N VAL A 129 25.80 -13.74 -9.46
CA VAL A 129 26.32 -12.44 -9.00
C VAL A 129 27.48 -11.93 -9.88
N ASN A 130 28.35 -12.82 -10.34
CA ASN A 130 29.54 -12.46 -11.10
C ASN A 130 29.32 -12.33 -12.62
N HIS A 131 28.24 -12.91 -13.16
CA HIS A 131 27.91 -12.88 -14.60
C HIS A 131 27.31 -11.54 -15.05
N LYS A 132 28.15 -10.50 -15.16
CA LYS A 132 27.75 -9.11 -15.43
C LYS A 132 27.69 -8.75 -16.92
N ILE A 133 27.14 -9.64 -17.75
CA ILE A 133 26.96 -9.40 -19.19
C ILE A 133 25.53 -8.89 -19.43
N PRO A 134 25.32 -7.67 -19.97
CA PRO A 134 23.99 -7.06 -20.07
C PRO A 134 22.99 -7.85 -20.91
N GLU A 135 23.42 -8.41 -22.05
CA GLU A 135 22.50 -9.16 -22.94
C GLU A 135 21.95 -10.44 -22.29
N ASP A 136 22.70 -11.00 -21.34
CA ASP A 136 22.43 -12.29 -20.70
C ASP A 136 21.45 -12.17 -19.51
N ILE A 137 20.86 -10.99 -19.29
CA ILE A 137 20.03 -10.69 -18.11
C ILE A 137 18.82 -11.62 -17.95
N THR A 138 18.21 -12.05 -19.07
CA THR A 138 17.02 -12.93 -19.05
C THR A 138 17.36 -14.34 -18.54
N PRO A 139 18.28 -15.11 -19.17
CA PRO A 139 18.66 -16.42 -18.65
C PRO A 139 19.37 -16.35 -17.28
N ARG A 140 20.01 -15.22 -16.93
CA ARG A 140 20.55 -14.95 -15.59
C ARG A 140 19.45 -14.82 -14.52
N LEU A 141 18.31 -14.20 -14.84
CA LEU A 141 17.13 -14.16 -13.95
C LEU A 141 16.49 -15.53 -13.80
N GLU A 142 16.33 -16.27 -14.90
CA GLU A 142 15.77 -17.64 -14.88
C GLU A 142 16.62 -18.58 -14.01
N LEU A 143 17.95 -18.47 -14.12
CA LEU A 143 18.89 -19.21 -13.27
C LEU A 143 18.73 -18.86 -11.79
N LEU A 144 18.53 -17.59 -11.44
CA LEU A 144 18.25 -17.17 -10.07
C LEU A 144 16.90 -17.69 -9.56
N GLN A 145 15.87 -17.71 -10.41
CA GLN A 145 14.57 -18.29 -10.05
C GLN A 145 14.70 -19.80 -9.78
N ALA A 146 15.39 -20.54 -10.64
CA ALA A 146 15.68 -21.96 -10.41
C ALA A 146 16.49 -22.20 -9.12
N LEU A 147 17.48 -21.35 -8.83
CA LEU A 147 18.30 -21.44 -7.61
C LEU A 147 17.54 -21.15 -6.31
N SER A 148 16.35 -20.55 -6.39
CA SER A 148 15.62 -20.03 -5.22
C SER A 148 14.17 -20.50 -5.06
N ASP A 149 13.71 -21.47 -5.86
CA ASP A 149 12.28 -21.79 -6.05
C ASP A 149 11.44 -20.50 -6.28
N ASN A 150 11.93 -19.65 -7.17
CA ASN A 150 11.40 -18.31 -7.44
C ASN A 150 11.30 -17.44 -6.16
N GLY A 151 12.36 -17.42 -5.35
CA GLY A 151 12.52 -16.56 -4.18
C GLY A 151 11.91 -17.11 -2.88
N LYS A 152 11.34 -18.31 -2.89
CA LYS A 152 10.76 -18.93 -1.69
C LYS A 152 11.80 -19.52 -0.75
N ASP A 153 12.88 -20.06 -1.30
CA ASP A 153 13.97 -20.69 -0.55
C ASP A 153 15.27 -20.05 -1.02
N ILE A 154 15.98 -19.34 -0.13
CA ILE A 154 17.29 -18.72 -0.44
C ILE A 154 18.44 -19.36 0.35
N SER A 155 18.24 -20.61 0.79
CA SER A 155 19.18 -21.35 1.63
C SER A 155 20.58 -21.37 1.01
N TYR A 156 21.60 -21.28 1.87
CA TYR A 156 23.04 -21.23 1.54
C TYR A 156 23.54 -19.91 0.93
N PHE A 157 22.68 -18.93 0.64
CA PHE A 157 23.07 -17.61 0.13
C PHE A 157 22.18 -16.47 0.68
N GLU A 158 21.64 -16.68 1.88
CA GLU A 158 20.67 -15.84 2.60
C GLU A 158 21.18 -14.39 2.72
N GLU A 159 22.29 -14.19 3.44
CA GLU A 159 22.92 -12.89 3.73
C GLU A 159 23.27 -12.09 2.46
N ARG A 160 23.54 -12.78 1.35
CA ARG A 160 23.94 -12.15 0.09
C ARG A 160 22.77 -11.82 -0.82
N THR A 161 21.59 -12.38 -0.57
CA THR A 161 20.41 -12.25 -1.44
C THR A 161 19.87 -10.81 -1.42
N GLY A 162 19.62 -10.26 -0.23
CA GLY A 162 19.06 -8.91 -0.06
C GLY A 162 19.91 -7.82 -0.74
N PRO A 163 21.20 -7.69 -0.39
CA PRO A 163 22.10 -6.72 -1.03
C PRO A 163 22.22 -6.89 -2.55
N PHE A 164 22.27 -8.14 -3.03
CA PHE A 164 22.33 -8.41 -4.47
C PHE A 164 21.06 -7.95 -5.19
N LEU A 165 19.88 -8.36 -4.73
CA LEU A 165 18.60 -8.00 -5.36
C LEU A 165 18.40 -6.49 -5.40
N LEU A 166 18.68 -5.78 -4.29
CA LEU A 166 18.60 -4.32 -4.26
C LEU A 166 19.58 -3.68 -5.27
N SER A 167 20.85 -4.11 -5.28
CA SER A 167 21.85 -3.55 -6.20
C SER A 167 21.56 -3.82 -7.68
N TRP A 168 20.87 -4.92 -7.99
CA TRP A 168 20.58 -5.35 -9.35
C TRP A 168 19.25 -4.81 -9.89
N MET A 169 18.32 -4.43 -9.01
CA MET A 169 16.98 -3.95 -9.37
C MET A 169 16.98 -2.89 -10.50
N PRO A 170 17.82 -1.82 -10.48
CA PRO A 170 17.82 -0.83 -11.56
C PRO A 170 18.22 -1.39 -12.94
N GLU A 171 19.20 -2.29 -13.00
CA GLU A 171 19.63 -2.98 -14.25
C GLU A 171 18.48 -3.81 -14.82
N VAL A 172 17.75 -4.50 -13.96
CA VAL A 172 16.63 -5.37 -14.33
C VAL A 172 15.41 -4.57 -14.81
N MET A 173 15.15 -3.40 -14.21
CA MET A 173 14.08 -2.49 -14.68
C MET A 173 14.42 -1.88 -16.04
N GLN A 174 15.65 -1.39 -16.23
CA GLN A 174 16.10 -0.80 -17.50
C GLN A 174 16.00 -1.76 -18.71
N ASN A 175 16.07 -3.07 -18.46
CA ASN A 175 15.95 -4.11 -19.48
C ASN A 175 14.51 -4.67 -19.62
N GLY A 176 13.50 -4.04 -19.00
CA GLY A 176 12.09 -4.44 -19.16
C GLY A 176 11.76 -5.82 -18.59
N ARG A 177 12.41 -6.23 -17.49
CA ARG A 177 12.22 -7.54 -16.85
C ARG A 177 11.52 -7.48 -15.48
N MET A 178 10.87 -6.35 -15.19
CA MET A 178 10.09 -6.12 -13.97
C MET A 178 9.03 -7.19 -13.71
N ASN A 179 8.37 -7.69 -14.76
CA ASN A 179 7.36 -8.74 -14.70
C ASN A 179 7.88 -10.10 -14.21
N VAL A 180 9.18 -10.37 -14.32
CA VAL A 180 9.84 -11.58 -13.81
C VAL A 180 10.45 -11.32 -12.42
N PHE A 181 11.07 -10.16 -12.25
CA PHE A 181 11.82 -9.80 -11.04
C PHE A 181 10.93 -9.42 -9.85
N MET A 182 9.82 -8.71 -10.08
CA MET A 182 8.93 -8.31 -8.98
C MET A 182 8.27 -9.53 -8.29
N PRO A 183 7.75 -10.55 -9.00
CA PRO A 183 7.28 -11.79 -8.37
C PRO A 183 8.35 -12.52 -7.55
N LEU A 184 9.60 -12.57 -8.05
CA LEU A 184 10.74 -13.12 -7.33
C LEU A 184 10.98 -12.36 -6.00
N LEU A 185 11.07 -11.03 -6.07
CA LEU A 185 11.32 -10.16 -4.92
C LEU A 185 10.17 -10.20 -3.89
N ILE A 186 8.91 -10.28 -4.36
CA ILE A 186 7.72 -10.48 -3.51
C ILE A 186 7.83 -11.79 -2.71
N ASN A 187 8.28 -12.88 -3.35
CA ASN A 187 8.48 -14.16 -2.64
C ASN A 187 9.63 -14.07 -1.64
N VAL A 188 10.75 -13.41 -1.97
CA VAL A 188 11.86 -13.21 -1.01
C VAL A 188 11.37 -12.45 0.23
N ILE A 189 10.56 -11.40 0.07
CA ILE A 189 9.98 -10.69 1.21
C ILE A 189 8.94 -11.53 1.97
N HIS A 190 8.15 -12.36 1.28
CA HIS A 190 7.13 -13.20 1.92
C HIS A 190 7.72 -14.35 2.74
N TYR A 191 8.70 -15.07 2.20
CA TYR A 191 9.24 -16.28 2.82
C TYR A 191 10.54 -16.07 3.61
N ASN A 192 11.29 -15.00 3.32
CA ASN A 192 12.68 -14.83 3.78
C ASN A 192 12.96 -13.44 4.41
N SER A 193 11.93 -12.71 4.85
CA SER A 193 12.09 -11.36 5.45
C SER A 193 13.03 -11.30 6.66
N SER A 194 13.18 -12.39 7.41
CA SER A 194 14.13 -12.49 8.53
C SER A 194 15.61 -12.39 8.13
N PHE A 195 15.92 -12.50 6.84
CA PHE A 195 17.28 -12.37 6.27
C PHE A 195 17.47 -11.05 5.52
N LEU A 196 16.52 -10.11 5.62
CA LEU A 196 16.59 -8.80 4.98
C LEU A 196 16.79 -7.71 6.05
N ASP A 197 17.97 -7.11 6.05
CA ASP A 197 18.28 -5.98 6.92
C ASP A 197 17.42 -4.74 6.63
N GLU A 198 17.24 -3.87 7.63
CA GLU A 198 16.34 -2.71 7.55
C GLU A 198 16.72 -1.73 6.42
N ASP A 199 18.01 -1.56 6.15
CA ASP A 199 18.53 -0.72 5.06
C ASP A 199 18.24 -1.32 3.68
N ILE A 200 18.31 -2.65 3.55
CA ILE A 200 17.93 -3.37 2.33
C ILE A 200 16.43 -3.21 2.06
N VAL A 201 15.58 -3.40 3.07
CA VAL A 201 14.13 -3.17 2.95
C VAL A 201 13.85 -1.70 2.63
N SER A 202 14.58 -0.76 3.25
CA SER A 202 14.47 0.68 2.95
C SER A 202 14.79 0.98 1.49
N GLY A 203 15.87 0.41 0.95
CA GLY A 203 16.28 0.57 -0.43
C GLY A 203 15.24 0.03 -1.40
N ILE A 204 14.74 -1.20 -1.15
CA ILE A 204 13.70 -1.83 -1.98
C ILE A 204 12.43 -0.97 -2.01
N VAL A 205 11.97 -0.47 -0.86
CA VAL A 205 10.79 0.39 -0.78
C VAL A 205 10.99 1.70 -1.56
N ARG A 206 12.14 2.37 -1.38
CA ARG A 206 12.44 3.62 -2.10
C ARG A 206 12.47 3.44 -3.61
N GLU A 207 13.14 2.39 -4.10
CA GLU A 207 13.21 2.10 -5.54
C GLU A 207 11.82 1.76 -6.08
N THR A 208 11.04 0.95 -5.37
CA THR A 208 9.65 0.62 -5.73
C THR A 208 8.75 1.87 -5.80
N CYS A 209 8.86 2.78 -4.82
CA CYS A 209 8.14 4.06 -4.79
C CYS A 209 8.67 5.07 -5.82
N HIS A 210 9.92 4.93 -6.30
CA HIS A 210 10.42 5.69 -7.44
C HIS A 210 9.80 5.18 -8.74
N LEU A 211 9.93 3.88 -9.02
CA LEU A 211 9.36 3.21 -10.21
C LEU A 211 7.86 3.45 -10.35
N SER A 212 7.09 3.32 -9.26
CA SER A 212 5.64 3.57 -9.26
C SER A 212 5.24 5.02 -9.60
N ARG A 213 6.18 5.98 -9.57
CA ARG A 213 5.93 7.38 -9.95
C ARG A 213 6.45 7.71 -11.35
N THR A 214 7.42 6.95 -11.87
CA THR A 214 8.07 7.23 -13.17
C THR A 214 7.50 6.39 -14.31
N THR A 215 7.01 5.18 -14.03
CA THR A 215 6.38 4.34 -15.06
C THR A 215 5.02 4.89 -15.50
N LYS A 216 4.67 4.60 -16.76
CA LYS A 216 3.35 4.84 -17.35
C LYS A 216 2.56 3.55 -17.53
N GLU A 217 3.19 2.39 -17.36
CA GLU A 217 2.59 1.09 -17.57
C GLU A 217 1.80 0.65 -16.33
N GLU A 218 0.48 0.50 -16.47
CA GLU A 218 -0.38 0.11 -15.35
C GLU A 218 0.02 -1.24 -14.72
N GLY A 219 0.53 -2.18 -15.53
CA GLY A 219 1.03 -3.47 -15.04
C GLY A 219 2.25 -3.33 -14.13
N GLU A 220 3.09 -2.33 -14.37
CA GLU A 220 4.26 -2.03 -13.55
C GLU A 220 3.86 -1.37 -12.22
N VAL A 221 2.93 -0.40 -12.26
CA VAL A 221 2.32 0.17 -11.05
C VAL A 221 1.66 -0.94 -10.22
N GLU A 222 0.98 -1.89 -10.86
CA GLU A 222 0.34 -3.01 -10.17
C GLU A 222 1.36 -3.90 -9.43
N LEU A 223 2.50 -4.19 -10.05
CA LEU A 223 3.60 -4.95 -9.45
C LEU A 223 4.27 -4.20 -8.29
N CYS A 224 4.48 -2.88 -8.43
CA CYS A 224 4.96 -2.04 -7.33
C CYS A 224 4.01 -2.11 -6.11
N LEU A 225 2.70 -1.97 -6.33
CA LEU A 225 1.70 -2.07 -5.26
C LEU A 225 1.70 -3.47 -4.61
N CYS A 226 1.86 -4.55 -5.39
CA CYS A 226 2.00 -5.90 -4.84
C CYS A 226 3.23 -6.04 -3.93
N LEU A 227 4.36 -5.46 -4.31
CA LEU A 227 5.59 -5.50 -3.51
C LEU A 227 5.47 -4.68 -2.22
N LEU A 228 4.89 -3.49 -2.28
CA LEU A 228 4.61 -2.66 -1.09
C LEU A 228 3.62 -3.36 -0.12
N ASP A 229 2.60 -4.06 -0.63
CA ASP A 229 1.67 -4.88 0.16
C ASP A 229 2.37 -6.08 0.82
N ALA A 230 3.36 -6.68 0.16
CA ALA A 230 4.18 -7.76 0.71
C ALA A 230 5.10 -7.25 1.84
N VAL A 231 5.75 -6.09 1.66
CA VAL A 231 6.58 -5.44 2.69
C VAL A 231 5.78 -5.25 3.98
N VAL A 232 4.57 -4.67 3.89
CA VAL A 232 3.74 -4.38 5.07
C VAL A 232 3.15 -5.64 5.72
N ARG A 233 2.97 -6.73 4.98
CA ARG A 233 2.35 -7.97 5.49
C ARG A 233 3.33 -9.02 6.02
N TYR A 234 4.58 -9.01 5.55
CA TYR A 234 5.56 -10.06 5.86
C TYR A 234 6.90 -9.53 6.39
N SER A 235 7.13 -8.22 6.33
CA SER A 235 8.28 -7.54 6.92
C SER A 235 7.81 -6.40 7.83
N CYS A 236 8.75 -5.71 8.47
CA CYS A 236 8.51 -4.43 9.10
C CYS A 236 8.89 -3.32 8.11
N LEU A 237 7.96 -2.41 7.80
CA LEU A 237 8.28 -1.23 7.01
C LEU A 237 9.25 -0.33 7.79
N PRO A 238 10.43 0.03 7.25
CA PRO A 238 11.35 0.95 7.91
C PRO A 238 10.75 2.35 8.06
N SER A 239 10.83 2.92 9.25
CA SER A 239 10.20 4.22 9.55
C SER A 239 10.73 5.38 8.69
N ASN A 240 11.97 5.27 8.22
CA ASN A 240 12.64 6.21 7.33
C ASN A 240 12.15 6.17 5.86
N THR A 241 11.23 5.27 5.50
CA THR A 241 10.59 5.17 4.16
C THR A 241 9.07 5.43 4.20
N LEU A 242 8.54 5.77 5.38
CA LEU A 242 7.12 5.92 5.62
C LEU A 242 6.48 7.00 4.72
N PHE A 243 7.20 8.10 4.47
CA PHE A 243 6.75 9.17 3.58
C PHE A 243 6.65 8.68 2.13
N GLU A 244 7.70 8.06 1.59
CA GLU A 244 7.74 7.57 0.21
C GLU A 244 6.63 6.52 -0.05
N PHE A 245 6.41 5.65 0.94
CA PHE A 245 5.32 4.66 0.93
C PHE A 245 3.95 5.35 0.90
N ILE A 246 3.68 6.24 1.86
CA ILE A 246 2.40 6.95 1.97
C ILE A 246 2.12 7.77 0.72
N ALA A 247 3.12 8.50 0.23
CA ALA A 247 2.98 9.36 -0.93
C ALA A 247 2.73 8.55 -2.23
N THR A 248 3.24 7.32 -2.31
CA THR A 248 2.92 6.38 -3.42
C THR A 248 1.48 5.89 -3.31
N ALA A 249 1.06 5.44 -2.13
CA ALA A 249 -0.32 5.01 -1.91
C ALA A 249 -1.34 6.14 -2.13
N CYS A 250 -1.03 7.37 -1.68
CA CYS A 250 -1.88 8.55 -1.86
C CYS A 250 -2.11 8.86 -3.33
N ARG A 251 -1.06 8.81 -4.18
CA ARG A 251 -1.24 9.00 -5.62
C ARG A 251 -2.02 7.84 -6.24
N ALA A 252 -1.67 6.60 -5.91
CA ALA A 252 -2.34 5.40 -6.44
C ALA A 252 -3.83 5.29 -6.09
N VAL A 253 -4.29 5.85 -4.95
CA VAL A 253 -5.72 5.76 -4.57
C VAL A 253 -6.64 6.59 -5.47
N ASN A 254 -6.11 7.59 -6.18
CA ASN A 254 -6.85 8.41 -7.14
C ASN A 254 -7.09 7.69 -8.48
N ILE A 255 -6.39 6.58 -8.74
CA ILE A 255 -6.55 5.79 -9.96
C ILE A 255 -7.61 4.71 -9.69
N GLU A 256 -8.72 4.74 -10.42
CA GLU A 256 -9.88 3.87 -10.19
C GLU A 256 -9.51 2.38 -10.09
N LYS A 257 -8.69 1.90 -11.03
CA LYS A 257 -8.17 0.51 -11.06
C LYS A 257 -7.41 0.11 -9.78
N PHE A 258 -6.74 1.06 -9.12
CA PHE A 258 -5.90 0.79 -7.95
C PHE A 258 -6.52 1.23 -6.62
N CYS A 259 -7.64 1.97 -6.62
CA CYS A 259 -8.22 2.58 -5.41
C CYS A 259 -8.44 1.56 -4.27
N GLN A 260 -9.06 0.41 -4.56
CA GLN A 260 -9.33 -0.64 -3.57
C GLN A 260 -8.04 -1.32 -3.07
N ARG A 261 -7.05 -1.51 -3.95
CA ARG A 261 -5.76 -2.12 -3.57
C ARG A 261 -4.94 -1.15 -2.72
N SER A 262 -4.83 0.11 -3.15
CA SER A 262 -4.13 1.16 -2.39
C SER A 262 -4.76 1.38 -1.01
N TRP A 263 -6.10 1.40 -0.93
CA TRP A 263 -6.81 1.43 0.36
C TRP A 263 -6.49 0.23 1.25
N LYS A 264 -6.48 -1.00 0.71
CA LYS A 264 -6.12 -2.20 1.47
C LYS A 264 -4.69 -2.13 2.00
N ILE A 265 -3.74 -1.68 1.17
CA ILE A 265 -2.32 -1.50 1.53
C ILE A 265 -2.16 -0.46 2.64
N MET A 266 -2.75 0.73 2.47
CA MET A 266 -2.73 1.79 3.47
C MET A 266 -3.39 1.33 4.78
N ARG A 267 -4.52 0.62 4.71
CA ARG A 267 -5.21 0.09 5.89
C ARG A 267 -4.36 -0.95 6.64
N ASN A 268 -3.61 -1.79 5.92
CA ASN A 268 -2.65 -2.72 6.54
C ASN A 268 -1.57 -1.94 7.29
N LEU A 269 -0.93 -0.94 6.63
CA LEU A 269 0.10 -0.08 7.23
C LEU A 269 -0.43 0.63 8.50
N LEU A 270 -1.60 1.25 8.39
CA LEU A 270 -2.23 1.99 9.48
C LEU A 270 -2.70 1.08 10.64
N GLY A 271 -2.82 -0.23 10.40
CA GLY A 271 -3.05 -1.23 11.43
C GLY A 271 -1.80 -1.69 12.19
N THR A 272 -0.60 -1.32 11.72
CA THR A 272 0.68 -1.65 12.38
C THR A 272 1.06 -0.65 13.47
N HIS A 273 2.23 -0.85 14.09
CA HIS A 273 2.84 0.10 15.01
C HIS A 273 3.10 1.49 14.39
N LEU A 274 3.22 1.59 13.06
CA LEU A 274 3.39 2.85 12.33
C LEU A 274 2.09 3.63 12.15
N GLY A 275 0.93 3.13 12.58
CA GLY A 275 -0.36 3.75 12.26
C GLY A 275 -0.51 5.19 12.74
N HIS A 276 -0.01 5.51 13.93
CA HIS A 276 0.02 6.89 14.43
C HIS A 276 1.01 7.76 13.64
N SER A 277 2.22 7.26 13.39
CA SER A 277 3.21 7.95 12.56
C SER A 277 2.67 8.20 11.15
N GLY A 278 1.88 7.29 10.57
CA GLY A 278 1.32 7.43 9.23
C GLY A 278 0.23 8.51 9.14
N VAL A 279 -0.65 8.61 10.14
CA VAL A 279 -1.59 9.74 10.23
C VAL A 279 -0.84 11.06 10.39
N TYR A 280 0.18 11.10 11.25
CA TYR A 280 1.02 12.28 11.45
C TYR A 280 1.79 12.69 10.18
N THR A 281 2.36 11.73 9.44
CA THR A 281 2.99 11.99 8.13
C THR A 281 2.00 12.54 7.11
N MET A 282 0.76 12.04 7.07
CA MET A 282 -0.28 12.63 6.21
C MET A 282 -0.68 14.04 6.64
N CYS A 283 -0.74 14.35 7.94
CA CYS A 283 -0.92 15.74 8.42
C CYS A 283 0.22 16.65 7.95
N ASN A 284 1.48 16.24 8.13
CA ASN A 284 2.64 17.01 7.67
C ASN A 284 2.61 17.24 6.15
N VAL A 285 2.19 16.25 5.35
CA VAL A 285 2.00 16.38 3.89
C VAL A 285 0.98 17.46 3.53
N LEU A 286 -0.10 17.60 4.31
CA LEU A 286 -1.14 18.62 4.10
C LEU A 286 -0.73 20.02 4.56
N GLU A 287 0.19 20.11 5.53
CA GLU A 287 0.67 21.36 6.12
C GLU A 287 1.88 21.96 5.36
N ASP A 288 2.66 21.11 4.69
CA ASP A 288 3.85 21.48 3.92
C ASP A 288 3.52 22.23 2.62
N SER A 289 4.06 23.44 2.48
CA SER A 289 3.86 24.31 1.32
C SER A 289 4.39 23.74 0.01
N ASP A 290 5.41 22.89 0.06
CA ASP A 290 6.06 22.36 -1.14
C ASP A 290 5.16 21.34 -1.86
N ASN A 291 4.20 20.75 -1.15
CA ASN A 291 3.23 19.80 -1.70
C ASN A 291 2.00 20.46 -2.36
N ARG A 292 1.85 21.79 -2.31
CA ARG A 292 0.65 22.52 -2.80
C ARG A 292 0.29 22.25 -4.27
N SER A 293 1.26 21.91 -5.11
CA SER A 293 1.02 21.58 -6.52
C SER A 293 0.64 20.10 -6.77
N ASP A 294 0.85 19.20 -5.80
CA ASP A 294 0.55 17.77 -5.95
C ASP A 294 -0.87 17.44 -5.47
N ALA A 295 -1.83 17.77 -6.33
CA ALA A 295 -3.26 17.51 -6.14
C ALA A 295 -3.56 16.05 -5.71
N MET A 296 -2.80 15.08 -6.24
CA MET A 296 -3.05 13.65 -6.02
C MET A 296 -2.52 13.19 -4.65
N LEU A 297 -1.35 13.69 -4.24
CA LEU A 297 -0.80 13.48 -2.91
C LEU A 297 -1.71 14.08 -1.83
N LEU A 298 -2.10 15.35 -1.98
CA LEU A 298 -2.96 16.05 -1.02
C LEU A 298 -4.33 15.39 -0.94
N ARG A 299 -5.01 15.17 -2.08
CA ARG A 299 -6.32 14.49 -2.11
C ARG A 299 -6.26 13.09 -1.51
N GLY A 300 -5.23 12.30 -1.84
CA GLY A 300 -5.04 10.96 -1.28
C GLY A 300 -4.86 10.97 0.23
N SER A 301 -4.12 11.95 0.76
CA SER A 301 -3.89 12.12 2.19
C SER A 301 -5.18 12.48 2.94
N VAL A 302 -5.98 13.43 2.43
CA VAL A 302 -7.30 13.77 2.99
C VAL A 302 -8.24 12.56 2.96
N PHE A 303 -8.30 11.85 1.81
CA PHE A 303 -9.12 10.64 1.65
C PHE A 303 -8.75 9.59 2.70
N PHE A 304 -7.46 9.30 2.88
CA PHE A 304 -7.03 8.27 3.83
C PHE A 304 -7.26 8.64 5.28
N ILE A 305 -6.98 9.89 5.70
CA ILE A 305 -7.30 10.35 7.06
C ILE A 305 -8.82 10.21 7.31
N GLY A 306 -9.65 10.69 6.38
CA GLY A 306 -11.10 10.59 6.48
C GLY A 306 -11.63 9.15 6.53
N MET A 307 -11.08 8.26 5.72
CA MET A 307 -11.51 6.86 5.65
C MET A 307 -11.00 6.03 6.84
N CYS A 308 -9.77 6.27 7.33
CA CYS A 308 -9.19 5.50 8.42
C CYS A 308 -9.75 5.88 9.80
N LEU A 309 -10.12 7.15 10.00
CA LEU A 309 -10.74 7.63 11.25
C LEU A 309 -12.27 7.51 11.21
N TRP A 310 -12.92 8.01 10.15
CA TRP A 310 -14.37 8.24 10.14
C TRP A 310 -15.15 7.29 9.22
N GLY A 311 -14.47 6.68 8.24
CA GLY A 311 -15.07 5.79 7.24
C GLY A 311 -15.81 4.56 7.77
N SER A 312 -16.46 3.83 6.85
CA SER A 312 -17.08 2.53 7.14
C SER A 312 -16.04 1.46 7.48
N GLN A 313 -14.83 1.57 6.94
CA GLN A 313 -13.71 0.65 7.16
C GLN A 313 -12.62 1.21 8.10
N ARG A 314 -13.00 2.05 9.08
CA ARG A 314 -12.08 2.67 10.04
C ARG A 314 -11.09 1.68 10.68
N VAL A 315 -9.90 2.14 11.03
CA VAL A 315 -8.87 1.33 11.70
C VAL A 315 -9.10 1.39 13.22
N PRO A 316 -9.54 0.31 13.89
CA PRO A 316 -10.05 0.41 15.27
C PRO A 316 -9.01 0.83 16.32
N ASN A 317 -7.73 0.63 16.04
CA ASN A 317 -6.63 0.92 16.96
C ASN A 317 -6.19 2.39 16.91
N LEU A 318 -6.57 3.15 15.86
CA LEU A 318 -6.21 4.57 15.73
C LEU A 318 -7.13 5.45 16.59
N LYS A 319 -6.67 5.77 17.81
CA LYS A 319 -7.35 6.69 18.72
C LYS A 319 -6.87 8.12 18.49
N TYR A 320 -7.45 8.80 17.50
CA TYR A 320 -7.24 10.25 17.27
C TYR A 320 -8.47 11.06 17.71
N SER A 321 -8.21 12.25 18.26
CA SER A 321 -9.23 13.29 18.33
C SER A 321 -9.41 13.91 16.95
N SER A 322 -10.64 14.25 16.57
CA SER A 322 -10.91 15.01 15.34
C SER A 322 -10.16 16.34 15.33
N SER A 323 -10.07 17.03 16.48
CA SER A 323 -9.32 18.28 16.64
C SER A 323 -7.82 18.18 16.32
N THR A 324 -7.24 16.98 16.22
CA THR A 324 -5.81 16.80 15.86
C THR A 324 -5.58 16.84 14.34
N VAL A 325 -6.58 16.49 13.53
CA VAL A 325 -6.42 16.36 12.06
C VAL A 325 -7.18 17.42 11.26
N LEU A 326 -8.20 18.05 11.86
CA LEU A 326 -8.96 19.13 11.24
C LEU A 326 -8.08 20.36 10.88
N PRO A 327 -7.12 20.80 11.72
CA PRO A 327 -6.22 21.91 11.36
C PRO A 327 -5.39 21.62 10.09
N SER A 328 -4.91 20.39 9.91
CA SER A 328 -4.18 19.97 8.71
C SER A 328 -5.09 19.99 7.47
N MET A 329 -6.36 19.56 7.61
CA MET A 329 -7.35 19.65 6.52
C MET A 329 -7.73 21.09 6.16
N LEU A 330 -7.75 22.00 7.13
CA LEU A 330 -7.92 23.44 6.89
C LEU A 330 -6.71 24.00 6.12
N GLN A 331 -5.49 23.69 6.56
CA GLN A 331 -4.25 24.15 5.92
C GLN A 331 -4.10 23.62 4.48
N ALA A 332 -4.63 22.42 4.20
CA ALA A 332 -4.65 21.85 2.85
C ALA A 332 -5.45 22.70 1.85
N LEU A 333 -6.43 23.49 2.27
CA LEU A 333 -7.23 24.33 1.36
C LEU A 333 -6.40 25.46 0.72
N SER A 334 -5.33 25.91 1.37
CA SER A 334 -4.39 26.93 0.83
C SER A 334 -3.58 26.47 -0.41
N CYS A 335 -3.90 25.31 -0.99
CA CYS A 335 -3.43 24.92 -2.31
C CYS A 335 -4.29 25.47 -3.47
N HIS A 336 -5.53 25.93 -3.19
CA HIS A 336 -6.50 26.42 -4.18
C HIS A 336 -6.86 25.40 -5.27
N LEU A 337 -6.88 24.10 -4.91
CA LEU A 337 -7.23 22.99 -5.81
C LEU A 337 -8.59 22.41 -5.43
N SER A 338 -9.59 22.58 -6.30
CA SER A 338 -10.95 22.08 -6.09
C SER A 338 -11.03 20.59 -5.74
N LEU A 339 -10.21 19.74 -6.39
CA LEU A 339 -10.15 18.30 -6.10
C LEU A 339 -9.78 17.99 -4.63
N VAL A 340 -8.98 18.85 -3.99
CA VAL A 340 -8.62 18.74 -2.57
C VAL A 340 -9.77 19.27 -1.71
N ALA A 341 -10.32 20.45 -2.03
CA ALA A 341 -11.46 21.03 -1.32
C ALA A 341 -12.71 20.12 -1.31
N LEU A 342 -12.97 19.43 -2.42
CA LEU A 342 -14.04 18.44 -2.56
C LEU A 342 -13.82 17.24 -1.64
N GLU A 343 -12.60 16.69 -1.58
CA GLU A 343 -12.31 15.55 -0.70
C GLU A 343 -12.30 15.97 0.79
N VAL A 344 -11.87 17.19 1.12
CA VAL A 344 -12.02 17.77 2.48
C VAL A 344 -13.50 17.84 2.84
N THR A 345 -14.34 18.37 1.95
CA THR A 345 -15.79 18.46 2.15
C THR A 345 -16.43 17.08 2.34
N LEU A 346 -16.08 16.09 1.51
CA LEU A 346 -16.53 14.71 1.65
C LEU A 346 -16.04 14.05 2.95
N SER A 347 -14.82 14.36 3.39
CA SER A 347 -14.27 13.91 4.66
C SER A 347 -15.07 14.47 5.85
N LEU A 348 -15.38 15.76 5.83
CA LEU A 348 -16.26 16.39 6.82
C LEU A 348 -17.68 15.83 6.82
N GLN A 349 -18.28 15.55 5.66
CA GLN A 349 -19.58 14.88 5.61
C GLN A 349 -19.56 13.53 6.34
N ARG A 350 -18.49 12.74 6.17
CA ARG A 350 -18.32 11.44 6.87
C ARG A 350 -18.20 11.63 8.38
N LEU A 351 -17.48 12.67 8.82
CA LEU A 351 -17.33 13.02 10.23
C LEU A 351 -18.67 13.44 10.84
N VAL A 352 -19.32 14.45 10.27
CA VAL A 352 -20.56 15.07 10.78
C VAL A 352 -21.71 14.06 10.81
N LYS A 353 -21.99 13.38 9.69
CA LYS A 353 -23.12 12.44 9.59
C LYS A 353 -23.04 11.27 10.57
N LYS A 354 -21.84 10.88 11.00
CA LYS A 354 -21.61 9.67 11.80
C LYS A 354 -21.24 9.94 13.26
N TYR A 355 -20.56 11.06 13.53
CA TYR A 355 -20.02 11.39 14.86
C TYR A 355 -20.35 12.83 15.30
N GLY A 356 -21.17 13.59 14.55
CA GLY A 356 -21.46 14.99 14.88
C GLY A 356 -22.02 15.22 16.29
N GLN A 357 -22.83 14.29 16.81
CA GLN A 357 -23.33 14.32 18.20
C GLN A 357 -22.20 14.14 19.24
N GLU A 358 -21.11 13.45 18.88
CA GLU A 358 -19.95 13.20 19.74
C GLU A 358 -18.89 14.33 19.64
N LEU A 359 -19.03 15.26 18.69
CA LEU A 359 -18.11 16.38 18.54
C LEU A 359 -18.28 17.41 19.66
N HIS A 360 -17.16 17.77 20.28
CA HIS A 360 -17.04 18.87 21.23
C HIS A 360 -16.91 20.22 20.51
N VAL A 361 -17.19 21.32 21.23
CA VAL A 361 -17.17 22.71 20.72
C VAL A 361 -15.92 23.02 19.89
N VAL A 362 -14.72 22.72 20.39
CA VAL A 362 -13.44 22.98 19.69
C VAL A 362 -13.32 22.23 18.35
N ALA A 363 -13.89 21.03 18.25
CA ALA A 363 -13.94 20.31 16.98
C ALA A 363 -15.00 20.90 16.04
N TRP A 364 -16.11 21.40 16.58
CA TRP A 364 -17.10 22.14 15.79
C TRP A 364 -16.55 23.47 15.26
N ASP A 365 -15.80 24.25 16.05
CA ASP A 365 -15.15 25.47 15.58
C ASP A 365 -14.24 25.18 14.38
N ALA A 366 -13.39 24.15 14.46
CA ALA A 366 -12.53 23.74 13.35
C ALA A 366 -13.33 23.23 12.12
N VAL A 367 -14.48 22.57 12.31
CA VAL A 367 -15.39 22.20 11.21
C VAL A 367 -15.96 23.45 10.53
N LEU A 368 -16.36 24.47 11.31
CA LEU A 368 -16.90 25.72 10.79
C LEU A 368 -15.81 26.58 10.11
N ASP A 369 -14.57 26.57 10.62
CA ASP A 369 -13.41 27.19 9.96
C ASP A 369 -13.18 26.61 8.56
N ILE A 370 -13.22 25.27 8.43
CA ILE A 370 -13.06 24.58 7.14
C ILE A 370 -14.23 24.88 6.21
N ILE A 371 -15.47 24.95 6.72
CA ILE A 371 -16.64 25.34 5.92
C ILE A 371 -16.49 26.78 5.39
N GLU A 372 -16.04 27.71 6.24
CA GLU A 372 -15.79 29.11 5.86
C GLU A 372 -14.69 29.23 4.80
N ALA A 373 -13.62 28.45 4.92
CA ALA A 373 -12.56 28.36 3.93
C ALA A 373 -13.05 27.76 2.59
N VAL A 374 -13.80 26.64 2.62
CA VAL A 374 -14.40 26.05 1.39
C VAL A 374 -15.36 27.04 0.72
N GLN A 375 -16.14 27.81 1.48
CA GLN A 375 -16.99 28.88 0.93
C GLN A 375 -16.17 30.01 0.28
N GLN A 376 -14.94 30.26 0.72
CA GLN A 376 -14.05 31.23 0.09
C GLN A 376 -13.45 30.67 -1.20
N GLU A 377 -12.95 29.42 -1.19
CA GLU A 377 -12.46 28.74 -2.41
C GLU A 377 -13.53 28.72 -3.52
N ILE A 378 -14.79 28.44 -3.19
CA ILE A 378 -15.90 28.45 -4.18
C ILE A 378 -16.14 29.84 -4.81
N LYS A 379 -15.78 30.95 -4.16
CA LYS A 379 -15.92 32.30 -4.73
C LYS A 379 -14.77 32.65 -5.67
N GLU A 380 -13.59 32.07 -5.44
CA GLU A 380 -12.37 32.32 -6.20
C GLU A 380 -12.25 31.38 -7.40
N ILE A 381 -12.71 30.13 -7.25
CA ILE A 381 -12.85 29.15 -8.33
C ILE A 381 -14.08 29.53 -9.19
N SER A 382 -13.87 29.61 -10.51
CA SER A 382 -14.92 30.00 -11.46
C SER A 382 -16.19 29.12 -11.36
N PRO A 383 -17.40 29.68 -11.54
CA PRO A 383 -18.68 29.07 -11.11
C PRO A 383 -19.20 27.90 -11.97
N SER A 384 -18.32 27.08 -12.54
CA SER A 384 -18.66 25.89 -13.34
C SER A 384 -18.73 24.59 -12.54
N GLU A 385 -18.19 24.54 -11.31
CA GLU A 385 -18.09 23.31 -10.52
C GLU A 385 -19.22 23.16 -9.49
N ASN A 386 -20.42 22.86 -10.00
CA ASN A 386 -21.60 22.59 -9.17
C ASN A 386 -21.33 21.51 -8.09
N THR A 387 -20.50 20.50 -8.38
CA THR A 387 -20.25 19.38 -7.46
C THR A 387 -19.66 19.78 -6.11
N LEU A 388 -18.82 20.83 -6.04
CA LEU A 388 -18.30 21.31 -4.75
C LEU A 388 -19.39 22.03 -3.95
N ILE A 389 -20.23 22.84 -4.63
CA ILE A 389 -21.39 23.54 -4.03
C ILE A 389 -22.42 22.53 -3.51
N GLU A 390 -22.77 21.53 -4.32
CA GLU A 390 -23.67 20.42 -3.95
C GLU A 390 -23.17 19.70 -2.70
N ASN A 391 -21.87 19.36 -2.64
CA ASN A 391 -21.29 18.67 -1.49
C ASN A 391 -21.15 19.55 -0.25
N LEU A 392 -20.98 20.86 -0.41
CA LEU A 392 -21.07 21.83 0.68
C LEU A 392 -22.51 21.89 1.22
N HIS A 393 -23.52 21.98 0.37
CA HIS A 393 -24.93 21.99 0.79
C HIS A 393 -25.30 20.68 1.51
N ILE A 394 -24.83 19.52 1.04
CA ILE A 394 -25.01 18.23 1.73
C ILE A 394 -24.34 18.23 3.12
N LEU A 395 -23.19 18.89 3.28
CA LEU A 395 -22.55 19.06 4.59
C LEU A 395 -23.39 19.97 5.51
N LEU A 396 -23.85 21.11 5.02
CA LEU A 396 -24.71 22.03 5.77
C LEU A 396 -26.02 21.35 6.22
N PHE A 397 -26.72 20.64 5.33
CA PHE A 397 -27.90 19.84 5.67
C PHE A 397 -27.64 18.83 6.80
N SER A 398 -26.45 18.23 6.83
CA SER A 398 -26.07 17.26 7.87
C SER A 398 -25.87 17.92 9.25
N ILE A 399 -25.56 19.21 9.28
CA ILE A 399 -25.47 20.01 10.50
C ILE A 399 -26.86 20.53 10.90
N GLU A 400 -27.69 20.91 9.93
CA GLU A 400 -29.11 21.27 10.15
C GLU A 400 -29.88 20.10 10.78
N ASP A 401 -29.68 18.86 10.31
CA ASP A 401 -30.27 17.65 10.90
C ASP A 401 -29.87 17.46 12.38
N LEU A 402 -28.62 17.79 12.74
CA LEU A 402 -28.12 17.74 14.12
C LEU A 402 -28.71 18.87 14.97
N TYR A 403 -28.89 20.06 14.40
CA TYR A 403 -29.53 21.19 15.08
C TYR A 403 -31.02 20.92 15.35
N GLU A 404 -31.79 20.51 14.34
CA GLU A 404 -33.22 20.20 14.51
C GLU A 404 -33.48 19.04 15.49
N SER A 405 -32.53 18.11 15.61
CA SER A 405 -32.60 17.00 16.58
C SER A 405 -32.03 17.32 17.96
N GLY A 406 -31.58 18.57 18.22
CA GLY A 406 -31.03 18.99 19.51
C GLY A 406 -29.70 18.33 19.88
N LYS A 407 -28.92 17.94 18.85
CA LYS A 407 -27.65 17.19 18.95
C LYS A 407 -26.43 17.96 18.45
N PHE A 408 -26.63 19.17 17.93
CA PHE A 408 -25.57 20.07 17.55
C PHE A 408 -24.96 20.74 18.78
N ASN A 409 -23.64 20.59 18.95
CA ASN A 409 -22.89 21.14 20.10
C ASN A 409 -21.91 22.27 19.66
N GLY A 410 -22.14 22.87 18.50
CA GLY A 410 -21.31 23.96 17.96
C GLY A 410 -21.95 25.34 18.16
N PRO A 411 -21.26 26.44 17.80
CA PRO A 411 -21.81 27.78 17.89
C PRO A 411 -22.87 28.03 16.81
N GLU A 412 -24.14 28.00 17.20
CA GLU A 412 -25.30 28.17 16.32
C GLU A 412 -25.28 29.47 15.51
N GLU A 413 -24.96 30.60 16.15
CA GLU A 413 -24.90 31.91 15.49
C GLU A 413 -23.88 31.93 14.34
N ARG A 414 -22.70 31.33 14.57
CA ARG A 414 -21.66 31.19 13.55
C ARG A 414 -22.11 30.26 12.43
N PHE A 415 -22.70 29.11 12.76
CA PHE A 415 -23.21 28.17 11.78
C PHE A 415 -24.26 28.81 10.86
N PHE A 416 -25.29 29.44 11.42
CA PHE A 416 -26.31 30.10 10.61
C PHE A 416 -25.79 31.33 9.86
N GLY A 417 -24.75 32.00 10.37
CA GLY A 417 -24.01 33.03 9.64
C GLY A 417 -23.25 32.49 8.41
N LEU A 418 -22.83 31.21 8.41
CA LEU A 418 -22.23 30.54 7.25
C LEU A 418 -23.31 30.04 6.28
N VAL A 419 -24.43 29.52 6.76
CA VAL A 419 -25.60 29.17 5.91
C VAL A 419 -26.08 30.41 5.14
N GLU A 420 -26.21 31.55 5.81
CA GLU A 420 -26.63 32.84 5.22
C GLU A 420 -25.64 33.39 4.16
N LYS A 421 -24.37 32.97 4.19
CA LYS A 421 -23.31 33.32 3.21
C LYS A 421 -23.07 32.23 2.16
N SER A 422 -23.84 31.14 2.17
CA SER A 422 -23.62 29.97 1.31
C SER A 422 -23.69 30.33 -0.18
N PRO A 423 -22.78 29.80 -1.02
CA PRO A 423 -22.82 30.04 -2.47
C PRO A 423 -24.02 29.33 -3.13
N GLY A 424 -24.57 29.97 -4.16
CA GLY A 424 -25.75 29.49 -4.90
C GLY A 424 -27.08 29.88 -4.27
N SER A 425 -28.18 29.33 -4.79
CA SER A 425 -29.50 29.46 -4.17
C SER A 425 -29.59 28.52 -2.96
N LEU A 426 -29.85 29.08 -1.77
CA LEU A 426 -30.17 28.30 -0.58
C LEU A 426 -31.41 27.41 -0.84
N PRO A 427 -31.32 26.09 -0.59
CA PRO A 427 -32.48 25.21 -0.70
C PRO A 427 -33.58 25.60 0.29
N ASP A 428 -34.85 25.39 -0.10
CA ASP A 428 -36.01 25.88 0.65
C ASP A 428 -35.99 25.43 2.13
N ARG A 429 -35.62 24.17 2.39
CA ARG A 429 -35.50 23.64 3.76
C ARG A 429 -34.51 24.45 4.62
N SER A 430 -33.30 24.68 4.12
CA SER A 430 -32.27 25.45 4.85
C SER A 430 -32.72 26.87 5.10
N LEU A 431 -33.46 27.46 4.15
CA LEU A 431 -34.06 28.78 4.32
C LEU A 431 -35.14 28.80 5.43
N GLN A 432 -36.01 27.78 5.51
CA GLN A 432 -36.99 27.65 6.59
C GLN A 432 -36.33 27.49 7.97
N ILE A 433 -35.28 26.68 8.08
CA ILE A 433 -34.55 26.46 9.34
C ILE A 433 -33.82 27.75 9.75
N LEU A 434 -33.14 28.44 8.82
CA LEU A 434 -32.50 29.73 9.05
C LEU A 434 -33.49 30.80 9.52
N ILE A 435 -34.65 30.92 8.88
CA ILE A 435 -35.71 31.85 9.29
C ILE A 435 -36.23 31.50 10.69
N SER A 436 -36.46 30.21 10.97
CA SER A 436 -36.95 29.72 12.27
C SER A 436 -35.96 29.98 13.41
N TYR A 437 -34.64 29.84 13.13
CA TYR A 437 -33.58 30.24 14.05
C TYR A 437 -33.56 31.76 14.26
N LYS A 438 -33.46 32.57 13.19
CA LYS A 438 -33.40 34.04 13.30
C LYS A 438 -34.64 34.61 13.99
N ALA A 439 -35.81 34.00 13.81
CA ALA A 439 -37.05 34.36 14.50
C ALA A 439 -36.93 34.25 16.03
N GLN A 440 -36.03 33.43 16.59
CA GLN A 440 -35.71 33.41 18.04
C GLN A 440 -35.41 34.83 18.55
N SER A 441 -34.54 35.57 17.85
CA SER A 441 -34.12 36.94 18.18
C SER A 441 -35.21 38.05 18.06
N VAL A 442 -36.41 37.71 17.58
CA VAL A 442 -37.53 38.64 17.34
C VAL A 442 -38.51 38.69 18.52
N HIS A 443 -38.39 37.79 19.50
CA HIS A 443 -39.24 37.83 20.70
C HIS A 443 -39.06 39.16 21.47
N PRO A 444 -40.14 39.82 21.97
CA PRO A 444 -40.04 41.14 22.61
C PRO A 444 -39.10 41.25 23.82
N ALA A 445 -38.76 40.11 24.45
CA ALA A 445 -37.80 40.04 25.55
C ALA A 445 -36.31 40.14 25.10
N HIS A 446 -36.00 40.06 23.81
CA HIS A 446 -34.64 40.23 23.30
C HIS A 446 -34.30 41.70 23.03
N VAL A 447 -33.05 42.07 23.34
CA VAL A 447 -32.52 43.40 23.04
C VAL A 447 -32.50 43.62 21.53
N GLY A 448 -33.05 44.75 21.07
CA GLY A 448 -33.09 45.10 19.65
C GLY A 448 -34.14 44.35 18.80
N TRP A 449 -35.11 43.65 19.41
CA TRP A 449 -36.08 42.82 18.69
C TRP A 449 -36.80 43.52 17.52
N LEU A 450 -37.10 44.82 17.62
CA LEU A 450 -37.68 45.63 16.54
C LEU A 450 -36.75 45.79 15.33
N VAL A 451 -35.44 45.96 15.56
CA VAL A 451 -34.42 46.04 14.51
C VAL A 451 -34.21 44.66 13.89
N ASN A 452 -34.17 43.62 14.71
CA ASN A 452 -34.08 42.24 14.24
C ASN A 452 -35.29 41.88 13.35
N LEU A 453 -36.51 42.23 13.79
CA LEU A 453 -37.75 42.06 13.02
C LEU A 453 -37.67 42.80 11.68
N HIS A 454 -37.26 44.07 11.69
CA HIS A 454 -37.14 44.87 10.47
C HIS A 454 -36.17 44.24 9.46
N ASN A 455 -34.97 43.86 9.91
CA ASN A 455 -33.96 43.22 9.07
C ASN A 455 -34.44 41.87 8.51
N LEU A 456 -35.11 41.06 9.33
CA LEU A 456 -35.65 39.75 8.95
C LEU A 456 -36.80 39.90 7.92
N MET A 457 -37.67 40.90 8.12
CA MET A 457 -38.69 41.26 7.12
C MET A 457 -38.05 41.76 5.82
N GLU A 458 -37.16 42.76 5.85
CA GLU A 458 -36.59 43.35 4.64
C GLU A 458 -35.93 42.30 3.73
N LYS A 459 -35.19 41.37 4.35
CA LYS A 459 -34.42 40.34 3.66
C LYS A 459 -35.25 39.15 3.17
N TYR A 460 -36.23 38.69 3.94
CA TYR A 460 -36.93 37.42 3.66
C TYR A 460 -38.42 37.56 3.28
N PHE A 461 -39.07 38.69 3.57
CA PHE A 461 -40.50 38.92 3.23
C PHE A 461 -40.76 39.05 1.71
N ARG A 462 -39.72 39.19 0.89
CA ARG A 462 -39.84 39.25 -0.58
C ARG A 462 -40.07 37.88 -1.24
N TYR A 463 -39.95 36.78 -0.50
CA TYR A 463 -40.17 35.42 -1.01
C TYR A 463 -41.62 34.97 -0.70
N PRO A 464 -42.50 34.81 -1.72
CA PRO A 464 -43.95 34.66 -1.50
C PRO A 464 -44.35 33.47 -0.60
N ASP A 465 -43.69 32.32 -0.76
CA ASP A 465 -44.03 31.09 -0.03
C ASP A 465 -43.73 31.18 1.47
N TYR A 466 -42.84 32.10 1.85
CA TYR A 466 -42.35 32.26 3.22
C TYR A 466 -43.18 33.26 4.03
N CYS A 467 -43.93 34.15 3.37
CA CYS A 467 -44.80 35.12 4.05
C CYS A 467 -45.83 34.45 4.99
N LEU A 468 -46.39 33.30 4.60
CA LEU A 468 -47.36 32.58 5.44
C LEU A 468 -46.70 31.91 6.66
N GLN A 469 -45.49 31.38 6.51
CA GLN A 469 -44.69 30.84 7.62
C GLN A 469 -44.22 31.96 8.57
N PHE A 470 -43.86 33.12 8.02
CA PHE A 470 -43.48 34.31 8.78
C PHE A 470 -44.63 34.79 9.65
N LEU A 471 -45.83 34.89 9.08
CA LEU A 471 -47.04 35.32 9.79
C LEU A 471 -47.46 34.33 10.87
N SER A 472 -47.34 33.01 10.65
CA SER A 472 -47.68 32.02 11.68
C SER A 472 -46.65 31.93 12.81
N LEU A 473 -45.35 32.05 12.50
CA LEU A 473 -44.28 32.16 13.51
C LEU A 473 -44.41 33.43 14.38
N MET A 474 -44.80 34.56 13.77
CA MET A 474 -45.12 35.80 14.47
C MET A 474 -46.35 35.64 15.38
N GLN A 475 -47.45 35.08 14.85
CA GLN A 475 -48.70 34.90 15.60
C GLN A 475 -48.52 33.97 16.82
N MET A 476 -47.82 32.84 16.69
CA MET A 476 -47.60 31.92 17.81
C MET A 476 -46.73 32.51 18.94
N ARG A 477 -45.98 33.59 18.68
CA ARG A 477 -45.11 34.24 19.68
C ARG A 477 -45.59 35.62 20.15
N GLN A 478 -46.73 36.09 19.65
CA GLN A 478 -47.47 37.23 20.21
C GLN A 478 -48.63 36.78 21.11
N LEU A 479 -48.83 35.46 21.27
CA LEU A 479 -49.87 34.83 22.10
C LEU A 479 -49.38 34.35 23.48
N TYR A 480 -48.13 34.66 23.83
CA TYR A 480 -47.51 34.52 25.15
C TYR A 480 -46.65 35.75 25.45
#